data_AF-A0A2G5DBA7-F1
#
_entry.id   AF-A0A2G5DBA7-F1
#
_cell.length_a   1.000
_cell.length_b   1.000
_cell.length_c   1.000
_cell.angle_alpha   90.00
_cell.angle_beta   90.00
_cell.angle_gamma   90.00
#
_symmetry.space_group_name_H-M   'P 1'
#
loop_
_entity.id
_entity.type
_entity.pdbx_description
1 polymer ?
#
loop_
_entity_poly.entity_id
_entity_poly.type
_entity_poly.pdbx_seq_one_letter_code
_entity_poly.pdbx_strand_id
1 'polypeptide(L)'
;MEGSDMEESSMKHNIMSSRKKPILSPDYARRHLEQLKGRGYAVTGEVNFMQEEDARLDTTRARLNNVLKRHEELKERLSRDSDKMIYERLQKEFEAALAAQTEEIYLDGEQWNDGLLATIRERVHMEADRKAMPGDMGMLPDHHFHEKSSYKVGNKVICCLEGARIGIQYETSFADEPRELYHCVLESRSFLEKMTVAEHTVPFFLPVREAENDLLSSNAMRFIDYVGELVQAYVDRREQVNLIKELYGNQIGELYHSLPYHVIEFVLNVYDW
;
A
#
# COMPACT_ATOMS: atom_id res chain seq x y z
N MET A 1 21.54 36.90 60.05
CA MET A 1 22.54 37.69 59.33
C MET A 1 22.35 37.35 57.86
N GLU A 2 21.44 38.02 57.14
CA GLU A 2 21.62 39.40 56.60
C GLU A 2 22.90 39.47 55.76
N GLY A 3 22.93 39.87 54.50
CA GLY A 3 22.01 40.48 53.54
C GLY A 3 22.88 40.91 52.34
N SER A 4 22.41 40.81 51.10
CA SER A 4 22.22 41.91 50.11
C SER A 4 22.57 41.33 48.72
N ASP A 5 21.71 41.35 47.67
CA ASP A 5 21.14 42.46 46.88
C ASP A 5 22.26 43.35 46.29
N MET A 6 22.31 43.80 45.03
CA MET A 6 21.38 43.86 43.88
C MET A 6 22.19 44.42 42.68
N GLU A 7 21.75 44.13 41.44
CA GLU A 7 21.76 44.94 40.18
C GLU A 7 21.72 43.94 38.99
N GLU A 8 20.60 43.67 38.31
CA GLU A 8 19.80 44.51 37.38
C GLU A 8 20.67 45.08 36.23
N SER A 9 20.38 45.04 34.92
CA SER A 9 19.23 44.75 34.05
C SER A 9 19.84 44.50 32.64
N SER A 10 19.33 43.68 31.72
CA SER A 10 18.38 44.14 30.69
C SER A 10 18.03 43.02 29.68
N MET A 11 16.75 42.59 29.68
CA MET A 11 15.83 42.56 28.52
C MET A 11 16.30 42.05 27.13
N LYS A 12 15.75 40.90 26.65
CA LYS A 12 14.61 40.79 25.69
C LYS A 12 14.48 39.39 25.03
N HIS A 13 13.25 38.83 25.12
CA HIS A 13 12.41 38.14 24.11
C HIS A 13 13.09 37.27 22.99
N ASN A 14 12.63 36.09 22.56
CA ASN A 14 11.25 35.65 22.31
C ASN A 14 11.18 34.15 21.87
N ILE A 15 10.28 33.40 22.52
CA ILE A 15 9.21 32.50 22.00
C ILE A 15 9.47 31.39 20.95
N MET A 16 9.02 30.19 21.36
CA MET A 16 8.69 28.94 20.64
C MET A 16 8.01 29.11 19.27
N SER A 17 8.40 28.29 18.29
CA SER A 17 7.61 28.08 17.06
C SER A 17 7.10 26.63 16.99
N SER A 18 5.92 26.40 17.57
CA SER A 18 5.07 25.26 17.29
C SER A 18 4.39 25.47 15.92
N ARG A 19 4.59 24.54 14.97
CA ARG A 19 3.86 24.52 13.69
C ARG A 19 2.39 24.16 13.94
N LYS A 20 1.52 25.17 14.06
CA LYS A 20 0.07 25.03 13.96
C LYS A 20 -0.36 25.13 12.49
N LYS A 21 -1.26 24.22 12.08
CA LYS A 21 -1.98 24.25 10.79
C LYS A 21 -2.85 25.53 10.73
N PRO A 22 -2.96 26.24 9.59
CA PRO A 22 -3.88 27.37 9.50
C PRO A 22 -5.31 26.87 9.24
N ILE A 23 -6.18 27.18 10.19
CA ILE A 23 -7.64 27.17 10.01
C ILE A 23 -8.00 28.43 9.21
N LEU A 24 -8.65 28.26 8.06
CA LEU A 24 -9.15 29.36 7.24
C LEU A 24 -10.30 30.07 7.97
N SER A 25 -10.11 31.36 8.28
CA SER A 25 -11.14 32.21 8.91
C SER A 25 -12.12 32.76 7.86
N PRO A 26 -13.45 32.81 8.14
CA PRO A 26 -14.48 33.29 7.22
C PRO A 26 -14.31 34.73 6.72
N ASP A 27 -13.51 35.54 7.40
CA ASP A 27 -13.33 36.96 7.06
C ASP A 27 -12.44 37.20 5.83
N TYR A 28 -11.66 36.20 5.40
CA TYR A 28 -10.83 36.33 4.20
C TYR A 28 -11.66 36.31 2.92
N ALA A 29 -12.76 35.54 2.90
CA ALA A 29 -13.68 35.47 1.78
C ALA A 29 -14.50 36.76 1.61
N ARG A 30 -14.83 37.43 2.73
CA ARG A 30 -15.62 38.67 2.72
C ARG A 30 -14.86 39.86 2.10
N ARG A 31 -13.56 39.99 2.36
CA ARG A 31 -12.75 41.08 1.78
C ARG A 31 -12.51 40.92 0.27
N HIS A 32 -12.48 39.67 -0.23
CA HIS A 32 -12.39 39.41 -1.67
C HIS A 32 -13.69 39.75 -2.40
N LEU A 33 -14.84 39.59 -1.75
CA LEU A 33 -16.15 39.91 -2.32
C LEU A 33 -16.40 41.42 -2.39
N GLU A 34 -15.88 42.22 -1.44
CA GLU A 34 -16.01 43.68 -1.47
C GLU A 34 -15.13 44.35 -2.53
N GLN A 35 -13.99 43.75 -2.90
CA GLN A 35 -13.15 44.25 -4.00
C GLN A 35 -13.80 44.08 -5.39
N LEU A 36 -14.80 43.20 -5.52
CA LEU A 36 -15.53 42.97 -6.78
C LEU A 36 -16.65 43.99 -7.02
N LYS A 37 -17.00 44.84 -6.04
CA LYS A 37 -18.18 45.72 -6.13
C LYS A 37 -17.91 47.13 -6.68
N GLY A 38 -16.67 47.43 -7.10
CA GLY A 38 -16.21 48.81 -7.31
C GLY A 38 -15.68 49.20 -8.70
N ARG A 39 -15.65 48.32 -9.70
CA ARG A 39 -15.14 48.69 -11.04
C ARG A 39 -16.27 48.92 -12.03
N GLY A 40 -16.60 50.19 -12.26
CA GLY A 40 -17.39 50.61 -13.41
C GLY A 40 -16.66 50.24 -14.71
N TYR A 41 -17.33 49.50 -15.58
CA TYR A 41 -16.82 49.06 -16.87
C TYR A 41 -16.78 50.26 -17.84
N ALA A 42 -15.57 50.65 -18.26
CA ALA A 42 -15.38 51.34 -19.53
C ALA A 42 -15.34 50.26 -20.63
N VAL A 43 -16.36 50.29 -21.48
CA VAL A 43 -16.65 49.31 -22.54
C VAL A 43 -15.69 49.50 -23.73
N THR A 44 -14.42 49.07 -23.62
CA THR A 44 -13.50 48.94 -24.78
C THR A 44 -12.29 47.99 -24.54
N GLY A 45 -12.36 47.01 -23.62
CA GLY A 45 -11.23 46.11 -23.31
C GLY A 45 -11.55 44.61 -23.17
N GLU A 46 -12.79 44.18 -23.39
CA GLU A 46 -13.30 42.86 -22.95
C GLU A 46 -12.78 41.65 -23.73
N VAL A 47 -12.14 41.84 -24.90
CA VAL A 47 -11.70 40.71 -25.74
C VAL A 47 -10.34 40.15 -25.29
N ASN A 48 -9.45 41.00 -24.76
CA ASN A 48 -8.09 40.58 -24.41
C ASN A 48 -8.02 39.81 -23.08
N PHE A 49 -8.81 40.21 -22.07
CA PHE A 49 -8.79 39.54 -20.76
C PHE A 49 -9.33 38.11 -20.82
N MET A 50 -10.42 37.87 -21.56
CA MET A 50 -10.96 36.52 -21.73
C MET A 50 -10.02 35.61 -22.54
N GLN A 51 -9.39 36.14 -23.60
CA GLN A 51 -8.41 35.36 -24.39
C GLN A 51 -7.15 35.01 -23.58
N GLU A 52 -6.68 35.91 -22.70
CA GLU A 52 -5.50 35.66 -21.87
C GLU A 52 -5.78 34.63 -20.75
N GLU A 53 -6.98 34.67 -20.16
CA GLU A 53 -7.43 33.65 -19.20
C GLU A 53 -7.65 32.30 -19.88
N ASP A 54 -8.27 32.25 -21.06
CA ASP A 54 -8.42 31.03 -21.85
C ASP A 54 -7.06 30.44 -22.25
N ALA A 55 -6.12 31.27 -22.70
CA ALA A 55 -4.76 30.83 -23.04
C ALA A 55 -4.01 30.28 -21.82
N ARG A 56 -4.20 30.88 -20.63
CA ARG A 56 -3.63 30.39 -19.36
C ARG A 56 -4.28 29.07 -18.92
N LEU A 57 -5.59 28.94 -19.08
CA LEU A 57 -6.33 27.70 -18.81
C LEU A 57 -5.88 26.59 -19.75
N ASP A 58 -5.74 26.87 -21.03
CA ASP A 58 -5.28 25.90 -22.03
C ASP A 58 -3.83 25.48 -21.79
N THR A 59 -2.96 26.42 -21.40
CA THR A 59 -1.60 26.10 -20.96
C THR A 59 -1.61 25.19 -19.74
N THR A 60 -2.52 25.43 -18.79
CA THR A 60 -2.65 24.62 -17.57
C THR A 60 -3.19 23.22 -17.90
N ARG A 61 -4.21 23.11 -18.76
CA ARG A 61 -4.73 21.84 -19.29
C ARG A 61 -3.66 21.05 -20.03
N ALA A 62 -2.87 21.71 -20.88
CA ALA A 62 -1.76 21.08 -21.61
C ALA A 62 -0.68 20.56 -20.66
N ARG A 63 -0.37 21.29 -19.58
CA ARG A 63 0.56 20.84 -18.53
C ARG A 63 0.00 19.63 -17.78
N LEU A 64 -1.28 19.64 -17.41
CA LEU A 64 -1.95 18.51 -16.76
C LEU A 64 -1.95 17.26 -17.65
N ASN A 65 -2.33 17.40 -18.92
CA ASN A 65 -2.30 16.29 -19.88
C ASN A 65 -0.90 15.71 -20.05
N ASN A 66 0.14 16.56 -20.08
CA ASN A 66 1.52 16.09 -20.12
C ASN A 66 1.94 15.34 -18.84
N VAL A 67 1.43 15.73 -17.68
CA VAL A 67 1.67 15.03 -16.42
C VAL A 67 0.94 13.68 -16.43
N LEU A 68 -0.32 13.65 -16.85
CA LEU A 68 -1.09 12.40 -16.98
C LEU A 68 -0.42 11.42 -17.95
N LYS A 69 0.08 11.92 -19.09
CA LYS A 69 0.80 11.09 -20.06
C LYS A 69 2.09 10.52 -19.45
N ARG A 70 2.90 11.34 -18.78
CA ARG A 70 4.11 10.88 -18.08
C ARG A 70 3.80 9.91 -16.94
N HIS A 71 2.68 10.11 -16.25
CA HIS A 71 2.20 9.20 -15.23
C HIS A 71 1.83 7.85 -15.84
N GLU A 72 1.12 7.83 -16.97
CA GLU A 72 0.77 6.59 -17.66
C GLU A 72 2.02 5.87 -18.21
N GLU A 73 2.98 6.60 -18.79
CA GLU A 73 4.26 6.05 -19.21
C GLU A 73 5.08 5.47 -18.03
N LEU A 74 5.07 6.13 -16.87
CA LEU A 74 5.73 5.63 -15.67
C LEU A 74 5.01 4.40 -15.11
N LYS A 75 3.68 4.40 -15.10
CA LYS A 75 2.85 3.27 -14.70
C LYS A 75 3.10 2.06 -15.60
N GLU A 76 3.16 2.24 -16.92
CA GLU A 76 3.54 1.17 -17.84
C GLU A 76 4.96 0.66 -17.57
N ARG A 77 5.93 1.55 -17.34
CA ARG A 77 7.32 1.16 -17.07
C ARG A 77 7.50 0.42 -15.76
N LEU A 78 6.78 0.81 -14.71
CA LEU A 78 6.78 0.10 -13.43
C LEU A 78 6.06 -1.24 -13.55
N SER A 79 5.02 -1.32 -14.40
CA SER A 79 4.29 -2.55 -14.67
C SER A 79 5.05 -3.55 -15.56
N ARG A 80 6.01 -3.11 -16.38
CA ARG A 80 6.63 -3.94 -17.43
C ARG A 80 7.96 -4.57 -17.02
N ASP A 81 7.97 -5.89 -17.21
CA ASP A 81 9.06 -6.87 -17.17
C ASP A 81 9.57 -7.34 -15.80
N SER A 82 9.97 -6.46 -14.87
CA SER A 82 10.44 -6.93 -13.55
C SER A 82 9.33 -7.59 -12.75
N ASP A 83 8.18 -6.92 -12.68
CA ASP A 83 7.06 -7.34 -11.83
C ASP A 83 6.38 -8.58 -12.39
N LYS A 84 6.34 -8.72 -13.72
CA LYS A 84 5.83 -9.92 -14.39
C LYS A 84 6.73 -11.13 -14.16
N MET A 85 8.05 -10.95 -14.27
CA MET A 85 9.01 -12.03 -13.99
C MET A 85 9.00 -12.43 -12.51
N ILE A 86 8.88 -11.46 -11.59
CA ILE A 86 8.74 -11.71 -10.16
C ILE A 86 7.43 -12.47 -9.90
N TYR A 87 6.32 -12.02 -10.47
CA TYR A 87 5.02 -12.68 -10.36
C TYR A 87 5.08 -14.13 -10.83
N GLU A 88 5.55 -14.38 -12.05
CA GLU A 88 5.61 -15.74 -12.60
C GLU A 88 6.56 -16.65 -11.81
N ARG A 89 7.69 -16.12 -11.32
CA ARG A 89 8.63 -16.86 -10.48
C ARG A 89 8.03 -17.19 -9.12
N LEU A 90 7.46 -16.19 -8.43
CA LEU A 90 6.85 -16.39 -7.12
C LEU A 90 5.65 -17.33 -7.22
N GLN A 91 4.78 -17.16 -8.21
CA GLN A 91 3.66 -18.06 -8.45
C GLN A 91 4.14 -19.53 -8.55
N LYS A 92 5.16 -19.79 -9.37
CA LYS A 92 5.73 -21.14 -9.51
C LYS A 92 6.38 -21.65 -8.22
N GLU A 93 7.05 -20.77 -7.48
CA GLU A 93 7.68 -21.13 -6.22
C GLU A 93 6.64 -21.53 -5.16
N PHE A 94 5.54 -20.78 -5.06
CA PHE A 94 4.42 -21.11 -4.17
C PHE A 94 3.70 -22.38 -4.62
N GLU A 95 3.40 -22.54 -5.91
CA GLU A 95 2.82 -23.77 -6.44
C GLU A 95 3.70 -24.99 -6.15
N ALA A 96 5.01 -24.88 -6.31
CA ALA A 96 5.95 -25.95 -5.99
C ALA A 96 6.01 -26.24 -4.48
N ALA A 97 5.98 -25.21 -3.64
CA ALA A 97 5.95 -25.36 -2.18
C ALA A 97 4.66 -26.04 -1.71
N LEU A 98 3.51 -25.64 -2.26
CA LEU A 98 2.22 -26.24 -1.96
C LEU A 98 2.10 -27.66 -2.55
N ALA A 99 2.65 -27.93 -3.73
CA ALA A 99 2.66 -29.28 -4.30
C ALA A 99 3.60 -30.24 -3.55
N ALA A 100 4.67 -29.72 -2.96
CA ALA A 100 5.57 -30.48 -2.09
C ALA A 100 5.05 -30.62 -0.65
N GLN A 101 3.95 -29.93 -0.32
CA GLN A 101 3.38 -29.98 1.02
C GLN A 101 2.76 -31.36 1.29
N THR A 102 2.92 -31.84 2.51
CA THR A 102 2.36 -33.11 2.96
C THR A 102 1.08 -32.92 3.75
N GLU A 103 0.91 -31.74 4.36
CA GLU A 103 -0.21 -31.41 5.22
C GLU A 103 -0.59 -29.92 5.05
N GLU A 104 -1.89 -29.63 5.01
CA GLU A 104 -2.44 -28.28 5.09
C GLU A 104 -3.20 -28.13 6.40
N ILE A 105 -2.72 -27.27 7.29
CA ILE A 105 -3.25 -27.05 8.63
C ILE A 105 -4.15 -25.83 8.60
N TYR A 106 -5.44 -26.04 8.85
CA TYR A 106 -6.43 -24.96 8.97
C TYR A 106 -6.37 -24.41 10.39
N LEU A 107 -6.04 -23.12 10.50
CA LEU A 107 -5.92 -22.42 11.77
C LEU A 107 -7.16 -21.56 12.00
N ASP A 108 -7.64 -21.58 13.24
CA ASP A 108 -8.53 -20.55 13.74
C ASP A 108 -7.75 -19.25 14.09
N GLY A 109 -8.50 -18.21 14.46
CA GLY A 109 -7.92 -16.91 14.80
C GLY A 109 -7.07 -16.89 16.08
N GLU A 110 -7.22 -17.87 16.99
CA GLU A 110 -6.44 -17.96 18.23
C GLU A 110 -5.14 -18.75 18.03
N GLN A 111 -5.16 -19.75 17.14
CA GLN A 111 -4.03 -20.57 16.75
C GLN A 111 -3.01 -19.79 15.91
N TRP A 112 -3.45 -18.79 15.16
CA TRP A 112 -2.57 -17.81 14.54
C TRP A 112 -2.01 -16.86 15.61
N ASN A 113 -0.80 -17.12 16.08
CA ASN A 113 -0.12 -16.34 17.12
C ASN A 113 1.42 -16.30 16.92
N ASP A 114 2.09 -15.43 17.68
CA ASP A 114 3.52 -15.16 17.52
C ASP A 114 4.38 -16.42 17.75
N GLY A 115 3.91 -17.34 18.60
CA GLY A 115 4.58 -18.62 18.87
C GLY A 115 4.58 -19.56 17.67
N LEU A 116 3.46 -19.63 16.95
CA LEU A 116 3.39 -20.37 15.69
C LEU A 116 4.32 -19.75 14.64
N LEU A 117 4.29 -18.42 14.48
CA LEU A 117 5.15 -17.74 13.52
C LEU A 117 6.64 -17.94 13.84
N ALA A 118 7.02 -17.93 15.13
CA ALA A 118 8.37 -18.25 15.57
C ALA A 118 8.77 -19.69 15.23
N THR A 119 7.85 -20.65 15.35
CA THR A 119 8.07 -22.06 15.01
C THR A 119 8.28 -22.24 13.50
N ILE A 120 7.47 -21.58 12.67
CA ILE A 120 7.64 -21.57 11.20
C ILE A 120 9.00 -20.96 10.85
N ARG A 121 9.36 -19.85 11.50
CA ARG A 121 10.63 -19.18 11.30
C ARG A 121 11.83 -20.05 11.68
N GLU A 122 11.79 -20.71 12.83
CA GLU A 122 12.83 -21.64 13.26
C GLU A 122 13.01 -22.77 12.23
N ARG A 123 11.90 -23.34 11.75
CA ARG A 123 11.90 -24.42 10.75
C ARG A 123 12.61 -24.01 9.46
N VAL A 124 12.31 -22.84 8.90
CA VAL A 124 12.95 -22.38 7.65
C VAL A 124 14.44 -22.11 7.80
N HIS A 125 14.87 -21.68 9.00
CA HIS A 125 16.29 -21.47 9.31
C HIS A 125 17.03 -22.80 9.49
N MET A 126 16.48 -23.73 10.28
CA MET A 126 17.06 -25.06 10.45
C MET A 126 17.21 -25.80 9.12
N GLU A 127 16.21 -25.70 8.24
CA GLU A 127 16.25 -26.31 6.91
C GLU A 127 17.34 -25.70 6.01
N ALA A 128 17.51 -24.39 6.07
CA ALA A 128 18.54 -23.68 5.31
C ALA A 128 19.94 -24.05 5.80
N ASP A 129 20.17 -24.07 7.11
CA ASP A 129 21.45 -24.45 7.72
C ASP A 129 21.81 -25.91 7.41
N ARG A 130 20.83 -26.81 7.47
CA ARG A 130 20.99 -28.23 7.09
C ARG A 130 21.42 -28.38 5.63
N LYS A 131 20.78 -27.68 4.71
CA LYS A 131 21.15 -27.68 3.28
C LYS A 131 22.52 -27.05 3.03
N ALA A 132 22.96 -26.12 3.88
CA ALA A 132 24.26 -25.46 3.78
C ALA A 132 25.44 -26.32 4.30
N MET A 133 25.18 -27.41 5.04
CA MET A 133 26.20 -28.32 5.58
C MET A 133 26.27 -29.62 4.76
N PRO A 134 27.23 -29.78 3.81
CA PRO A 134 27.23 -30.90 2.86
C PRO A 134 27.71 -32.25 3.45
N GLY A 135 27.75 -32.42 4.78
CA GLY A 135 28.57 -33.44 5.43
C GLY A 135 27.86 -34.56 6.19
N ASP A 136 26.54 -34.47 6.43
CA ASP A 136 25.86 -35.37 7.38
C ASP A 136 24.63 -36.07 6.77
N MET A 137 24.77 -36.51 5.51
CA MET A 137 23.72 -37.20 4.74
C MET A 137 23.48 -38.66 5.17
N GLY A 138 23.80 -39.01 6.42
CA GLY A 138 23.50 -40.33 6.92
C GLY A 138 23.84 -40.49 8.38
N MET A 139 22.91 -40.16 9.28
CA MET A 139 22.73 -40.86 10.58
C MET A 139 21.51 -40.40 11.39
N LEU A 140 20.47 -39.79 10.80
CA LEU A 140 19.18 -39.57 11.49
C LEU A 140 18.03 -39.86 10.53
N PRO A 141 17.08 -40.77 10.85
CA PRO A 141 15.95 -41.07 9.99
C PRO A 141 14.98 -39.88 9.97
N ASP A 142 15.16 -39.01 8.96
CA ASP A 142 14.26 -38.48 7.93
C ASP A 142 12.72 -38.40 8.12
N HIS A 143 12.12 -38.77 9.26
CA HIS A 143 10.66 -38.81 9.41
C HIS A 143 10.05 -37.53 9.99
N HIS A 144 10.78 -36.71 10.74
CA HIS A 144 10.21 -35.51 11.38
C HIS A 144 10.39 -34.20 10.59
N PHE A 145 11.30 -34.16 9.61
CA PHE A 145 11.61 -32.95 8.85
C PHE A 145 11.05 -32.96 7.42
N HIS A 146 10.45 -34.08 6.99
CA HIS A 146 9.84 -34.19 5.67
C HIS A 146 8.40 -33.67 5.60
N GLU A 147 7.80 -33.37 6.75
CA GLU A 147 6.44 -32.84 6.80
C GLU A 147 6.47 -31.34 6.47
N LYS A 148 6.37 -31.04 5.18
CA LYS A 148 6.16 -29.68 4.69
C LYS A 148 4.71 -29.32 4.95
N SER A 149 4.42 -28.80 6.13
CA SER A 149 3.11 -28.24 6.45
C SER A 149 2.95 -26.85 5.85
N SER A 150 1.79 -26.58 5.25
CA SER A 150 1.30 -25.22 5.03
C SER A 150 0.22 -24.88 6.06
N TYR A 151 0.05 -23.60 6.33
CA TYR A 151 -0.89 -23.11 7.34
C TYR A 151 -1.89 -22.16 6.68
N LYS A 152 -3.17 -22.49 6.72
CA LYS A 152 -4.25 -21.68 6.16
C LYS A 152 -5.01 -20.98 7.27
N VAL A 153 -5.04 -19.65 7.24
CA VAL A 153 -5.78 -18.83 8.22
C VAL A 153 -6.54 -17.73 7.50
N GLY A 154 -7.88 -17.80 7.55
CA GLY A 154 -8.73 -16.89 6.77
C GLY A 154 -8.40 -16.98 5.27
N ASN A 155 -8.07 -15.84 4.67
CA ASN A 155 -7.75 -15.73 3.25
C ASN A 155 -6.23 -15.76 2.95
N LYS A 156 -5.40 -16.27 3.87
CA LYS A 156 -3.97 -16.38 3.65
C LYS A 156 -3.45 -17.78 3.92
N VAL A 157 -2.48 -18.19 3.10
CA VAL A 157 -1.75 -19.46 3.21
C VAL A 157 -0.28 -19.16 3.44
N ILE A 158 0.28 -19.74 4.49
CA ILE A 158 1.66 -19.54 4.92
C ILE A 158 2.43 -20.83 4.69
N CYS A 159 3.54 -20.75 3.99
CA CYS A 159 4.37 -21.91 3.66
C CYS A 159 5.86 -21.63 3.88
N CYS A 160 6.62 -22.71 4.07
CA CYS A 160 8.07 -22.66 4.16
C CYS A 160 8.66 -22.64 2.75
N LEU A 161 9.46 -21.62 2.42
CA LEU A 161 10.19 -21.52 1.15
C LEU A 161 11.67 -21.85 1.35
N GLU A 162 12.38 -22.09 0.26
CA GLU A 162 13.81 -22.41 0.33
C GLU A 162 14.66 -21.22 0.77
N GLY A 163 15.72 -21.46 1.55
CA GLY A 163 16.71 -20.45 1.93
C GLY A 163 16.25 -19.51 3.06
N ALA A 164 15.70 -20.06 4.14
CA ALA A 164 15.25 -19.31 5.32
C ALA A 164 14.15 -18.25 5.01
N ARG A 165 13.28 -18.56 4.05
CA ARG A 165 12.20 -17.70 3.59
C ARG A 165 10.82 -18.23 4.00
N ILE A 166 9.94 -17.32 4.40
CA ILE A 166 8.54 -17.60 4.70
C ILE A 166 7.70 -17.01 3.56
N GLY A 167 6.91 -17.86 2.90
CA GLY A 167 5.98 -17.45 1.87
C GLY A 167 4.60 -17.20 2.45
N ILE A 168 3.97 -16.09 2.07
CA ILE A 168 2.57 -15.79 2.34
C ILE A 168 1.86 -15.58 1.00
N GLN A 169 0.82 -16.37 0.77
CA GLN A 169 -0.12 -16.22 -0.34
C GLN A 169 -1.42 -15.64 0.21
N TYR A 170 -1.87 -14.52 -0.32
CA TYR A 170 -3.16 -13.89 -0.04
C TYR A 170 -4.14 -14.25 -1.15
N GLU A 171 -5.17 -14.98 -0.76
CA GLU A 171 -6.35 -15.26 -1.58
C GLU A 171 -7.28 -14.06 -1.47
N THR A 172 -7.69 -13.49 -2.60
CA THR A 172 -8.70 -12.42 -2.61
C THR A 172 -9.98 -12.90 -3.25
N SER A 173 -11.11 -12.35 -2.82
CA SER A 173 -12.42 -12.71 -3.36
C SER A 173 -13.34 -11.51 -3.38
N PHE A 174 -14.30 -11.49 -4.30
CA PHE A 174 -15.37 -10.50 -4.32
C PHE A 174 -16.70 -11.19 -4.61
N ALA A 175 -17.69 -10.99 -3.73
CA ALA A 175 -18.98 -11.69 -3.78
C ALA A 175 -18.82 -13.22 -3.85
N ASP A 176 -17.97 -13.78 -2.97
CA ASP A 176 -17.63 -15.20 -2.88
C ASP A 176 -16.95 -15.81 -4.11
N GLU A 177 -16.63 -15.00 -5.12
CA GLU A 177 -15.84 -15.42 -6.27
C GLU A 177 -14.36 -15.14 -6.06
N PRO A 178 -13.47 -16.11 -6.28
CA PRO A 178 -12.04 -15.90 -6.17
C PRO A 178 -11.55 -14.92 -7.24
N ARG A 179 -10.61 -14.06 -6.84
CA ARG A 179 -9.92 -13.08 -7.68
C ARG A 179 -8.43 -13.42 -7.69
N GLU A 180 -7.57 -12.45 -8.00
CA GLU A 180 -6.14 -12.69 -8.15
C GLU A 180 -5.46 -13.05 -6.81
N LEU A 181 -4.40 -13.87 -6.91
CA LEU A 181 -3.54 -14.19 -5.78
C LEU A 181 -2.42 -13.16 -5.66
N TYR A 182 -2.11 -12.79 -4.42
CA TYR A 182 -0.96 -11.94 -4.11
C TYR A 182 0.02 -12.70 -3.22
N HIS A 183 1.32 -12.50 -3.45
CA HIS A 183 2.38 -13.17 -2.72
C HIS A 183 3.25 -12.15 -2.00
N CYS A 184 3.71 -12.51 -0.82
CA CYS A 184 4.73 -11.79 -0.06
C CYS A 184 5.70 -12.80 0.51
N VAL A 185 6.99 -12.52 0.38
CA VAL A 185 8.08 -13.35 0.89
C VAL A 185 8.80 -12.57 1.98
N LEU A 186 8.85 -13.17 3.16
CA LEU A 186 9.61 -12.65 4.28
C LEU A 186 10.92 -13.43 4.42
N GLU A 187 12.01 -12.71 4.63
CA GLU A 187 13.31 -13.30 4.90
C GLU A 187 13.90 -12.73 6.18
N SER A 188 14.84 -13.48 6.76
CA SER A 188 15.73 -12.96 7.80
C SER A 188 17.07 -13.64 7.65
N ARG A 189 18.17 -12.90 7.79
CA ARG A 189 19.52 -13.48 7.59
C ARG A 189 19.92 -14.44 8.72
N SER A 190 19.32 -14.27 9.89
CA SER A 190 19.42 -15.19 11.02
C SER A 190 18.14 -15.14 11.84
N PHE A 191 17.95 -16.13 12.72
CA PHE A 191 16.81 -16.17 13.64
C PHE A 191 16.75 -14.95 14.59
N LEU A 192 17.89 -14.32 14.89
CA LEU A 192 17.99 -13.17 15.79
C LEU A 192 17.82 -11.82 15.08
N GLU A 193 17.98 -11.79 13.76
CA GLU A 193 17.81 -10.57 12.98
C GLU A 193 16.33 -10.21 12.80
N LYS A 194 16.05 -8.96 12.45
CA LYS A 194 14.69 -8.58 12.06
C LYS A 194 14.29 -9.26 10.75
N MET A 195 13.01 -9.59 10.61
CA MET A 195 12.48 -10.00 9.32
C MET A 195 12.33 -8.78 8.39
N THR A 196 12.48 -9.01 7.10
CA THR A 196 12.31 -8.02 6.04
C THR A 196 11.50 -8.60 4.89
N VAL A 197 10.86 -7.74 4.11
CA VAL A 197 10.17 -8.15 2.89
C VAL A 197 11.22 -8.34 1.78
N ALA A 198 11.40 -9.58 1.34
CA ALA A 198 12.32 -9.90 0.25
C ALA A 198 11.70 -9.53 -1.10
N GLU A 199 10.50 -10.07 -1.36
CA GLU A 199 9.81 -9.97 -2.65
C GLU A 199 8.29 -10.02 -2.45
N HIS A 200 7.53 -9.40 -3.35
CA HIS A 200 6.07 -9.49 -3.34
C HIS A 200 5.48 -9.25 -4.74
N THR A 201 4.22 -9.66 -4.92
CA THR A 201 3.42 -9.34 -6.12
C THR A 201 2.35 -8.28 -5.86
N VAL A 202 2.33 -7.71 -4.65
CA VAL A 202 1.42 -6.63 -4.27
C VAL A 202 1.66 -5.40 -5.16
N PRO A 203 0.62 -4.76 -5.73
CA PRO A 203 0.76 -3.60 -6.60
C PRO A 203 1.58 -2.45 -5.97
N PHE A 204 2.48 -1.85 -6.76
CA PHE A 204 3.45 -0.85 -6.28
C PHE A 204 2.86 0.39 -5.60
N PHE A 205 1.59 0.71 -5.89
CA PHE A 205 0.88 1.85 -5.30
C PHE A 205 0.25 1.53 -3.93
N LEU A 206 0.33 0.28 -3.48
CA LEU A 206 -0.06 -0.12 -2.14
C LEU A 206 1.16 -0.01 -1.19
N PRO A 207 0.98 0.54 0.02
CA PRO A 207 2.07 0.94 0.92
C PRO A 207 2.73 -0.22 1.69
N VAL A 208 3.28 -1.22 0.98
CA VAL A 208 3.93 -2.38 1.61
C VAL A 208 5.21 -1.98 2.35
N ARG A 209 5.99 -1.03 1.81
CA ARG A 209 7.24 -0.57 2.44
C ARG A 209 6.99 0.21 3.72
N GLU A 210 5.95 1.03 3.74
CA GLU A 210 5.50 1.74 4.94
C GLU A 210 5.04 0.73 5.99
N ALA A 211 4.21 -0.25 5.59
CA ALA A 211 3.77 -1.33 6.47
C ALA A 211 4.94 -2.14 7.04
N GLU A 212 5.95 -2.45 6.23
CA GLU A 212 7.16 -3.14 6.68
C GLU A 212 7.88 -2.35 7.78
N ASN A 213 8.08 -1.05 7.56
CA ASN A 213 8.77 -0.19 8.53
C ASN A 213 7.99 -0.06 9.85
N ASP A 214 6.67 0.07 9.77
CA ASP A 214 5.82 0.35 10.92
C ASP A 214 5.46 -0.92 11.73
N LEU A 215 5.22 -2.03 11.04
CA LEU A 215 4.62 -3.22 11.63
C LEU A 215 5.60 -4.38 11.75
N LEU A 216 6.44 -4.66 10.74
CA LEU A 216 7.25 -5.89 10.72
C LEU A 216 8.29 -5.94 11.86
N SER A 217 8.78 -4.76 12.27
CA SER A 217 9.72 -4.62 13.39
C SER A 217 9.09 -4.79 14.77
N SER A 218 7.77 -4.56 14.89
CA SER A 218 7.05 -4.58 16.16
C SER A 218 6.23 -5.86 16.34
N ASN A 219 5.52 -6.28 15.30
CA ASN A 219 4.71 -7.49 15.27
C ASN A 219 4.55 -7.98 13.82
N ALA A 220 5.25 -9.06 13.49
CA ALA A 220 5.25 -9.61 12.14
C ALA A 220 3.89 -10.19 11.72
N MET A 221 3.09 -10.70 12.66
CA MET A 221 1.73 -11.14 12.32
C MET A 221 0.85 -9.98 11.91
N ARG A 222 0.89 -8.85 12.63
CA ARG A 222 0.14 -7.65 12.27
C ARG A 222 0.53 -7.13 10.89
N PHE A 223 1.80 -7.21 10.53
CA PHE A 223 2.23 -6.92 9.17
C PHE A 223 1.54 -7.84 8.16
N ILE A 224 1.58 -9.16 8.38
CA ILE A 224 0.96 -10.16 7.49
C ILE A 224 -0.55 -9.91 7.36
N ASP A 225 -1.25 -9.73 8.48
CA ASP A 225 -2.69 -9.48 8.48
C ASP A 225 -3.02 -8.17 7.76
N TYR A 226 -2.27 -7.10 8.03
CA TYR A 226 -2.47 -5.79 7.40
C TYR A 226 -2.27 -5.83 5.88
N VAL A 227 -1.26 -6.53 5.38
CA VAL A 227 -1.05 -6.68 3.93
C VAL A 227 -2.23 -7.43 3.29
N GLY A 228 -2.75 -8.46 3.96
CA GLY A 228 -3.95 -9.18 3.52
C GLY A 228 -5.19 -8.28 3.42
N GLU A 229 -5.43 -7.46 4.44
CA GLU A 229 -6.51 -6.46 4.43
C GLU A 229 -6.33 -5.43 3.32
N LEU A 230 -5.09 -4.98 3.10
CA LEU A 230 -4.73 -3.97 2.11
C LEU A 230 -5.03 -4.45 0.68
N VAL A 231 -4.66 -5.69 0.35
CA VAL A 231 -4.93 -6.26 -0.99
C VAL A 231 -6.41 -6.58 -1.18
N GLN A 232 -7.08 -7.10 -0.15
CA GLN A 232 -8.51 -7.38 -0.21
C GLN A 232 -9.32 -6.09 -0.43
N ALA A 233 -9.04 -5.03 0.33
CA ALA A 233 -9.71 -3.74 0.17
C ALA A 233 -9.44 -3.10 -1.21
N TYR A 234 -8.27 -3.32 -1.80
CA TYR A 234 -7.99 -2.90 -3.18
C TYR A 234 -8.88 -3.65 -4.19
N VAL A 235 -8.97 -4.97 -4.08
CA VAL A 235 -9.83 -5.80 -4.94
C VAL A 235 -11.30 -5.41 -4.79
N ASP A 236 -11.79 -5.25 -3.56
CA ASP A 236 -13.18 -4.86 -3.30
C ASP A 236 -13.56 -3.55 -4.00
N ARG A 237 -12.72 -2.51 -3.86
CA ARG A 237 -12.97 -1.21 -4.49
C ARG A 237 -12.93 -1.30 -6.02
N ARG A 238 -11.99 -2.08 -6.58
CA ARG A 238 -11.88 -2.29 -8.03
C ARG A 238 -13.12 -2.99 -8.57
N GLU A 239 -13.55 -4.08 -7.93
CA GLU A 239 -14.70 -4.85 -8.38
C GLU A 239 -16.03 -4.11 -8.18
N GLN A 240 -16.16 -3.31 -7.12
CA GLN A 240 -17.32 -2.41 -6.97
C GLN A 240 -17.44 -1.43 -8.13
N VAL A 241 -16.33 -0.86 -8.60
CA VAL A 241 -16.34 0.06 -9.76
C VAL A 241 -16.68 -0.69 -11.05
N ASN A 242 -16.18 -1.91 -11.23
CA ASN A 242 -16.54 -2.76 -12.37
C ASN A 242 -18.04 -3.08 -12.38
N LEU A 243 -18.59 -3.45 -11.22
CA LEU A 243 -20.01 -3.76 -11.07
C LEU A 243 -20.89 -2.53 -11.33
N ILE A 244 -20.49 -1.36 -10.85
CA ILE A 244 -21.20 -0.10 -11.14
C ILE A 244 -21.23 0.18 -12.65
N LYS A 245 -20.11 -0.01 -13.35
CA LYS A 245 -20.03 0.10 -14.81
C LYS A 245 -20.94 -0.88 -15.53
N GLU A 246 -21.00 -2.12 -15.04
CA GLU A 246 -21.84 -3.17 -15.64
C GLU A 246 -23.33 -2.88 -15.46
N LEU A 247 -23.75 -2.51 -14.25
CA LEU A 247 -25.16 -2.29 -13.91
C LEU A 247 -25.71 -0.95 -14.43
N TYR A 248 -24.89 0.09 -14.42
CA TYR A 248 -25.32 1.47 -14.65
C TYR A 248 -24.51 2.18 -15.75
N GLY A 249 -23.77 1.45 -16.58
CA GLY A 249 -22.91 2.04 -17.62
C GLY A 249 -23.65 2.92 -18.64
N ASN A 250 -24.96 2.76 -18.79
CA ASN A 250 -25.79 3.65 -19.60
C ASN A 250 -26.15 4.99 -18.90
N GLN A 251 -26.14 4.99 -17.56
CA GLN A 251 -26.42 6.15 -16.72
C GLN A 251 -25.14 6.88 -16.28
N ILE A 252 -23.98 6.25 -16.45
CA ILE A 252 -22.70 6.80 -16.08
C ILE A 252 -21.98 7.28 -17.34
N GLY A 253 -21.59 8.55 -17.33
CA GLY A 253 -20.75 9.17 -18.36
C GLY A 253 -19.28 8.81 -18.17
N GLU A 254 -18.41 9.81 -18.20
CA GLU A 254 -16.98 9.61 -17.92
C GLU A 254 -16.78 9.11 -16.48
N LEU A 255 -15.96 8.08 -16.29
CA LEU A 255 -15.58 7.50 -15.00
C LEU A 255 -14.06 7.47 -14.87
N TYR A 256 -13.56 8.19 -13.88
CA TYR A 256 -12.17 8.22 -13.45
C TYR A 256 -12.00 7.49 -12.12
N HIS A 257 -10.86 6.84 -11.95
CA HIS A 257 -10.46 6.29 -10.66
C HIS A 257 -8.94 6.41 -10.47
N SER A 258 -8.54 6.62 -9.23
CA SER A 258 -7.15 6.47 -8.80
C SER A 258 -6.66 5.02 -8.94
N LEU A 259 -5.33 4.80 -8.98
CA LEU A 259 -4.74 3.45 -9.02
C LEU A 259 -5.25 2.52 -7.90
N PRO A 260 -5.32 2.95 -6.62
CA PRO A 260 -5.82 2.09 -5.54
C PRO A 260 -7.36 2.07 -5.44
N TYR A 261 -8.08 2.72 -6.36
CA TYR A 261 -9.54 2.89 -6.31
C TYR A 261 -10.08 3.56 -5.04
N HIS A 262 -9.27 4.38 -4.34
CA HIS A 262 -9.71 5.15 -3.16
C HIS A 262 -10.39 6.49 -3.53
N VAL A 263 -10.10 7.01 -4.72
CA VAL A 263 -10.81 8.14 -5.33
C VAL A 263 -11.47 7.63 -6.60
N ILE A 264 -12.76 7.90 -6.72
CA ILE A 264 -13.61 7.55 -7.85
C ILE A 264 -14.41 8.81 -8.19
N GLU A 265 -14.42 9.21 -9.46
CA GLU A 265 -15.14 10.37 -9.96
C GLU A 265 -15.92 9.96 -11.21
N PHE A 266 -17.21 10.26 -11.27
CA PHE A 266 -18.01 10.00 -12.46
C PHE A 266 -19.15 10.99 -12.65
N VAL A 267 -19.60 11.11 -13.89
CA VAL A 267 -20.75 11.93 -14.28
C VAL A 267 -22.00 11.04 -14.34
N LEU A 268 -23.11 11.51 -13.76
CA LEU A 268 -24.41 10.89 -13.94
C LEU A 268 -25.12 11.55 -15.12
N ASN A 269 -25.50 10.75 -16.11
CA ASN A 269 -26.36 11.17 -17.21
C ASN A 269 -27.79 11.25 -16.67
N VAL A 270 -28.17 12.43 -16.18
CA VAL A 270 -29.56 12.70 -15.79
C VAL A 270 -30.37 12.80 -17.08
N TYR A 271 -31.20 11.80 -17.34
CA TYR A 271 -32.26 11.94 -18.34
C TYR A 271 -33.34 12.85 -17.74
N ASP A 272 -33.59 14.00 -18.37
CA ASP A 272 -34.76 14.82 -18.06
C ASP A 272 -36.02 13.97 -18.29
N TRP A 273 -36.79 13.76 -17.22
CA TRP A 273 -38.06 13.04 -17.21
C TRP A 273 -39.24 13.95 -17.58
#